data_AF-A0A645B457-F1
#
_entry.id   AF-A0A645B457-F1
#
_cell.length_a   1.000
_cell.length_b   1.000
_cell.length_c   1.000
_cell.angle_alpha   90.00
_cell.angle_beta   90.00
_cell.angle_gamma   90.00
#
_symmetry.space_group_name_H-M   'P 1'
#
loop_
_entity.id
_entity.type
_entity.pdbx_description
1 polymer ?
#
loop_
_entity_poly.entity_id
_entity_poly.type
_entity_poly.pdbx_seq_one_letter_code
_entity_poly.pdbx_strand_id
1 'polypeptide(L)'
;MRRGKPSNHALVGETLAVLAGDALLAQSLEFPMAQLKNIPAQNVLRAMRIFAGAIGPAGVCGGQVLDMFAEGTEGDPHYVRRVAALKTGALIEAAVLTGASLGCADEAVLERYGDYARHLGSAFQIVDDILDVTSTAEELGKTPGKDEEQGKLTHVTVYGVKAAGEMAEKESAAAKEALAGLLEEDDFLMLLPDYLVHRTC
;
A
#
# COMPACT_ATOMS: atom_id res chain seq x y z
N MET A 1 -18.53 8.37 3.50
CA MET A 1 -17.56 9.45 3.77
C MET A 1 -16.15 8.96 3.41
N ARG A 2 -15.27 9.86 2.94
CA ARG A 2 -13.84 9.58 2.70
C ARG A 2 -13.06 10.86 3.00
N ARG A 3 -11.98 10.79 3.77
CA ARG A 3 -11.15 11.95 4.17
C ARG A 3 -12.00 13.09 4.79
N GLY A 4 -12.95 12.73 5.66
CA GLY A 4 -13.83 13.70 6.32
C GLY A 4 -14.85 14.42 5.41
N LYS A 5 -15.00 13.99 4.15
CA LYS A 5 -15.91 14.60 3.15
C LYS A 5 -16.81 13.54 2.49
N PRO A 6 -17.91 13.94 1.82
CA PRO A 6 -18.67 13.02 0.96
C PRO A 6 -17.76 12.30 -0.04
N SER A 7 -18.04 11.03 -0.32
CA SER A 7 -17.36 10.29 -1.39
C SER A 7 -17.62 10.95 -2.74
N ASN A 8 -16.73 10.74 -3.73
CA ASN A 8 -16.86 11.36 -5.05
C ASN A 8 -18.24 11.07 -5.69
N HIS A 9 -18.68 9.80 -5.69
CA HIS A 9 -20.00 9.42 -6.21
C HIS A 9 -21.17 10.05 -5.44
N ALA A 10 -21.02 10.32 -4.14
CA ALA A 10 -22.06 10.96 -3.36
C ALA A 10 -22.20 12.46 -3.69
N LEU A 11 -21.12 13.08 -4.21
CA LEU A 11 -21.11 14.49 -4.60
C LEU A 11 -21.52 14.70 -6.06
N VAL A 12 -20.99 13.87 -6.98
CA VAL A 12 -21.13 14.09 -8.44
C VAL A 12 -21.87 12.96 -9.17
N GLY A 13 -22.33 11.94 -8.47
CA GLY A 13 -22.95 10.75 -9.05
C GLY A 13 -21.95 9.70 -9.53
N GLU A 14 -22.43 8.48 -9.74
CA GLU A 14 -21.61 7.30 -10.05
C GLU A 14 -20.87 7.42 -11.38
N THR A 15 -21.56 7.83 -12.45
CA THR A 15 -20.98 7.94 -13.79
C THR A 15 -19.76 8.87 -13.83
N LEU A 16 -19.87 10.06 -13.23
CA LEU A 16 -18.75 11.00 -13.18
C LEU A 16 -17.64 10.50 -12.24
N ALA A 17 -17.98 9.79 -11.18
CA ALA A 17 -16.99 9.21 -10.29
C ALA A 17 -16.15 8.12 -10.96
N VAL A 18 -16.76 7.28 -11.82
CA VAL A 18 -16.06 6.28 -12.63
C VAL A 18 -15.14 6.95 -13.64
N LEU A 19 -15.65 7.90 -14.44
CA LEU A 19 -14.85 8.61 -15.44
C LEU A 19 -13.69 9.41 -14.81
N ALA A 20 -13.89 9.97 -13.62
CA ALA A 20 -12.83 10.62 -12.87
C ALA A 20 -11.73 9.63 -12.44
N GLY A 21 -12.10 8.41 -12.06
CA GLY A 21 -11.15 7.33 -11.76
C GLY A 21 -10.31 6.94 -12.98
N ASP A 22 -10.97 6.72 -14.12
CA ASP A 22 -10.31 6.37 -15.39
C ASP A 22 -9.34 7.48 -15.84
N ALA A 23 -9.77 8.74 -15.75
CA ALA A 23 -8.94 9.90 -16.10
C ALA A 23 -7.72 10.02 -15.18
N LEU A 24 -7.89 9.82 -13.86
CA LEU A 24 -6.77 9.84 -12.91
C LEU A 24 -5.77 8.71 -13.19
N LEU A 25 -6.25 7.53 -13.57
CA LEU A 25 -5.38 6.42 -13.96
C LEU A 25 -4.56 6.75 -15.20
N ALA A 26 -5.19 7.30 -16.25
CA ALA A 26 -4.48 7.75 -17.44
C ALA A 26 -3.46 8.86 -17.12
N GLN A 27 -3.86 9.85 -16.31
CA GLN A 27 -3.00 10.95 -15.88
C GLN A 27 -1.81 10.46 -15.05
N SER A 28 -1.97 9.39 -14.26
CA SER A 28 -0.87 8.80 -13.47
C SER A 28 0.29 8.28 -14.32
N LEU A 29 0.04 7.96 -15.60
CA LEU A 29 1.05 7.58 -16.58
C LEU A 29 1.51 8.79 -17.41
N GLU A 30 0.57 9.58 -17.91
CA GLU A 30 0.85 10.73 -18.78
C GLU A 30 1.75 11.77 -18.10
N PHE A 31 1.39 12.18 -16.88
CA PHE A 31 2.08 13.23 -16.16
C PHE A 31 3.57 12.92 -15.93
N PRO A 32 3.98 11.78 -15.34
CA PRO A 32 5.40 11.50 -15.16
C PRO A 32 6.12 11.37 -16.50
N MET A 33 5.55 10.72 -17.52
CA MET A 33 6.19 10.62 -18.83
C MET A 33 6.53 11.98 -19.45
N ALA A 34 5.69 13.00 -19.24
CA ALA A 34 5.95 14.36 -19.73
C ALA A 34 7.02 15.11 -18.92
N GLN A 35 7.29 14.72 -17.67
CA GLN A 35 8.21 15.41 -16.76
C GLN A 35 9.60 14.78 -16.68
N LEU A 36 9.74 13.48 -16.97
CA LEU A 36 11.02 12.78 -16.87
C LEU A 36 12.02 13.32 -17.91
N LYS A 37 13.18 13.78 -17.43
CA LYS A 37 14.27 14.33 -18.24
C LYS A 37 15.61 13.78 -17.75
N ASN A 38 16.55 13.58 -18.66
CA ASN A 38 17.93 13.14 -18.36
C ASN A 38 18.03 11.81 -17.60
N ILE A 39 17.08 10.89 -17.78
CA ILE A 39 17.10 9.54 -17.21
C ILE A 39 17.28 8.53 -18.34
N PRO A 40 18.15 7.51 -18.19
CA PRO A 40 18.29 6.45 -19.18
C PRO A 40 16.95 5.79 -19.52
N ALA A 41 16.66 5.61 -20.81
CA ALA A 41 15.37 5.06 -21.26
C ALA A 41 15.04 3.70 -20.64
N GLN A 42 16.04 2.85 -20.42
CA GLN A 42 15.89 1.54 -19.77
C GLN A 42 15.36 1.64 -18.32
N ASN A 43 15.74 2.69 -17.60
CA ASN A 43 15.31 2.93 -16.22
C ASN A 43 13.88 3.44 -16.17
N VAL A 44 13.51 4.32 -17.10
CA VAL A 44 12.13 4.77 -17.30
C VAL A 44 11.23 3.58 -17.66
N LEU A 45 11.64 2.74 -18.61
CA LEU A 45 10.90 1.53 -18.98
C LEU A 45 10.73 0.57 -17.81
N ARG A 46 11.78 0.35 -17.01
CA ARG A 46 11.70 -0.47 -15.79
C ARG A 46 10.68 0.10 -14.80
N ALA A 47 10.77 1.40 -14.50
CA ALA A 47 9.87 2.10 -13.60
C ALA A 47 8.40 2.02 -14.08
N MET A 48 8.16 2.26 -15.36
CA MET A 48 6.82 2.13 -15.96
C MET A 48 6.29 0.70 -15.88
N ARG A 49 7.12 -0.32 -16.14
CA ARG A 49 6.73 -1.73 -16.02
C ARG A 49 6.36 -2.10 -14.59
N ILE A 50 7.13 -1.64 -13.61
CA ILE A 50 6.85 -1.85 -12.18
C ILE A 50 5.49 -1.23 -11.82
N PHE A 51 5.30 0.05 -12.14
CA PHE A 51 4.06 0.76 -11.83
C PHE A 51 2.84 0.13 -12.52
N ALA A 52 2.93 -0.15 -13.83
CA ALA A 52 1.86 -0.77 -14.60
C ALA A 52 1.49 -2.17 -14.08
N GLY A 53 2.49 -2.96 -13.66
CA GLY A 53 2.26 -4.27 -13.04
C GLY A 53 1.49 -4.15 -11.72
N ALA A 54 1.83 -3.17 -10.89
CA ALA A 54 1.20 -2.96 -9.59
C ALA A 54 -0.24 -2.45 -9.67
N ILE A 55 -0.59 -1.60 -10.64
CA ILE A 55 -2.00 -1.18 -10.83
C ILE A 55 -2.83 -2.22 -11.59
N GLY A 56 -2.19 -3.25 -12.13
CA GLY A 56 -2.82 -4.26 -12.98
C GLY A 56 -3.52 -5.41 -12.22
N PRO A 57 -3.97 -6.44 -12.95
CA PRO A 57 -4.68 -7.60 -12.37
C PRO A 57 -3.80 -8.46 -11.46
N ALA A 58 -2.48 -8.40 -11.61
CA ALA A 58 -1.52 -9.06 -10.73
C ALA A 58 -1.13 -8.20 -9.52
N GLY A 59 -1.72 -7.02 -9.35
CA GLY A 59 -1.50 -6.11 -8.23
C GLY A 59 -2.82 -5.61 -7.64
N VAL A 60 -2.98 -4.30 -7.51
CA VAL A 60 -4.09 -3.63 -6.83
C VAL A 60 -5.45 -4.11 -7.31
N CYS A 61 -5.68 -4.20 -8.63
CA CYS A 61 -6.96 -4.66 -9.17
C CYS A 61 -7.26 -6.12 -8.76
N GLY A 62 -6.26 -7.00 -8.80
CA GLY A 62 -6.41 -8.39 -8.35
C GLY A 62 -6.66 -8.48 -6.85
N GLY A 63 -5.91 -7.72 -6.05
CA GLY A 63 -6.12 -7.63 -4.61
C GLY A 63 -7.51 -7.12 -4.24
N GLN A 64 -8.02 -6.12 -4.97
CA GLN A 64 -9.36 -5.59 -4.78
C GLN A 64 -10.44 -6.62 -5.13
N VAL A 65 -10.25 -7.42 -6.18
CA VAL A 65 -11.16 -8.52 -6.53
C VAL A 65 -11.17 -9.58 -5.42
N LEU A 66 -10.00 -10.01 -4.94
CA LEU A 66 -9.92 -10.97 -3.84
C LEU A 66 -10.62 -10.45 -2.57
N ASP A 67 -10.38 -9.18 -2.21
CA ASP A 67 -11.04 -8.52 -1.08
C ASP A 67 -12.57 -8.45 -1.21
N MET A 68 -13.10 -8.28 -2.43
CA MET A 68 -14.53 -8.20 -2.67
C MET A 68 -15.22 -9.57 -2.67
N PHE A 69 -14.50 -10.64 -3.03
CA PHE A 69 -15.04 -11.99 -3.18
C PHE A 69 -14.35 -12.97 -2.22
N ALA A 70 -14.24 -12.56 -0.95
CA ALA A 70 -13.55 -13.31 0.10
C ALA A 70 -14.42 -14.40 0.79
N GLU A 71 -15.66 -14.61 0.34
CA GLU A 71 -16.58 -15.61 0.92
C GLU A 71 -15.93 -17.01 0.98
N GLY A 72 -16.01 -17.68 2.13
CA GLY A 72 -15.47 -19.03 2.32
C GLY A 72 -13.96 -19.10 2.62
N THR A 73 -13.31 -17.95 2.85
CA THR A 73 -11.88 -17.87 3.23
C THR A 73 -11.68 -17.47 4.70
N GLU A 74 -12.73 -17.55 5.50
CA GLU A 74 -12.73 -17.04 6.87
C GLU A 74 -11.64 -17.69 7.72
N GLY A 75 -10.84 -16.86 8.38
CA GLY A 75 -9.75 -17.30 9.25
C GLY A 75 -8.47 -17.76 8.52
N ASP A 76 -8.40 -17.75 7.17
CA ASP A 76 -7.20 -18.15 6.44
C ASP A 76 -6.10 -17.06 6.53
N PRO A 77 -5.01 -17.31 7.29
CA PRO A 77 -3.97 -16.30 7.48
C PRO A 77 -3.14 -16.06 6.21
N HIS A 78 -3.07 -17.03 5.29
CA HIS A 78 -2.39 -16.86 4.01
C HIS A 78 -3.21 -16.00 3.06
N TYR A 79 -4.53 -16.15 3.08
CA TYR A 79 -5.42 -15.35 2.26
C TYR A 79 -5.37 -13.87 2.63
N VAL A 80 -5.44 -13.54 3.93
CA VAL A 80 -5.29 -12.14 4.41
C VAL A 80 -4.01 -11.51 3.91
N ARG A 81 -2.88 -12.19 4.09
CA ARG A 81 -1.57 -11.68 3.67
C ARG A 81 -1.51 -11.49 2.16
N ARG A 82 -2.11 -12.39 1.39
CA ARG A 82 -2.17 -12.27 -0.07
C ARG A 82 -3.02 -11.07 -0.51
N VAL A 83 -4.19 -10.87 0.09
CA VAL A 83 -5.05 -9.70 -0.18
C VAL A 83 -4.29 -8.42 0.17
N ALA A 84 -3.69 -8.34 1.36
CA ALA A 84 -2.90 -7.20 1.81
C ALA A 84 -1.72 -6.88 0.86
N ALA A 85 -0.96 -7.91 0.48
CA ALA A 85 0.18 -7.77 -0.42
C ALA A 85 -0.24 -7.23 -1.80
N LEU A 86 -1.38 -7.66 -2.34
CA LEU A 86 -1.83 -7.24 -3.67
C LEU A 86 -2.57 -5.90 -3.65
N LYS A 87 -3.52 -5.72 -2.74
CA LYS A 87 -4.42 -4.56 -2.69
C LYS A 87 -3.68 -3.30 -2.23
N THR A 88 -2.74 -3.45 -1.31
CA THR A 88 -2.06 -2.33 -0.65
C THR A 88 -0.54 -2.39 -0.86
N GLY A 89 0.06 -3.56 -0.59
CA GLY A 89 1.51 -3.75 -0.68
C GLY A 89 2.07 -3.47 -2.08
N ALA A 90 1.41 -3.93 -3.13
CA ALA A 90 1.89 -3.82 -4.50
C ALA A 90 2.13 -2.36 -4.94
N LEU A 91 1.25 -1.43 -4.52
CA LEU A 91 1.40 -0.02 -4.89
C LEU A 91 2.48 0.68 -4.05
N ILE A 92 2.65 0.28 -2.78
CA ILE A 92 3.75 0.75 -1.92
C ILE A 92 5.09 0.27 -2.48
N GLU A 93 5.19 -1.02 -2.82
CA GLU A 93 6.36 -1.61 -3.48
C GLU A 93 6.69 -0.90 -4.79
N ALA A 94 5.68 -0.68 -5.62
CA ALA A 94 5.87 0.05 -6.87
C ALA A 94 6.34 1.49 -6.65
N ALA A 95 5.84 2.21 -5.64
CA ALA A 95 6.28 3.58 -5.37
C ALA A 95 7.78 3.63 -5.05
N VAL A 96 8.25 2.73 -4.18
CA VAL A 96 9.67 2.64 -3.81
C VAL A 96 10.53 2.22 -5.00
N LEU A 97 10.18 1.11 -5.67
CA LEU A 97 10.98 0.55 -6.76
C LEU A 97 10.98 1.43 -8.02
N THR A 98 9.91 2.18 -8.27
CA THR A 98 9.87 3.20 -9.32
C THR A 98 10.88 4.31 -9.02
N GLY A 99 10.91 4.82 -7.79
CA GLY A 99 11.89 5.81 -7.35
C GLY A 99 13.33 5.30 -7.48
N ALA A 100 13.61 4.11 -6.96
CA ALA A 100 14.94 3.48 -7.05
C ALA A 100 15.38 3.23 -8.51
N SER A 101 14.45 2.79 -9.38
CA SER A 101 14.73 2.58 -10.80
C SER A 101 15.09 3.89 -11.50
N LEU A 102 14.32 4.96 -11.26
CA LEU A 102 14.59 6.28 -11.83
C LEU A 102 15.89 6.88 -11.27
N GLY A 103 16.22 6.58 -10.01
CA GLY A 103 17.48 6.92 -9.34
C GLY A 103 18.70 6.13 -9.81
N CYS A 104 18.54 5.24 -10.80
CA CYS A 104 19.62 4.44 -11.38
C CYS A 104 20.28 3.45 -10.41
N ALA A 105 19.52 2.92 -9.45
CA ALA A 105 19.96 1.81 -8.61
C ALA A 105 20.33 0.58 -9.46
N ASP A 106 21.41 -0.11 -9.06
CA ASP A 106 21.74 -1.43 -9.59
C ASP A 106 20.77 -2.50 -9.07
N GLU A 107 20.89 -3.73 -9.57
CA GLU A 107 19.98 -4.82 -9.22
C GLU A 107 20.08 -5.22 -7.73
N ALA A 108 21.27 -5.17 -7.13
CA ALA A 108 21.44 -5.52 -5.72
C ALA A 108 20.78 -4.47 -4.82
N VAL A 109 20.91 -3.18 -5.16
CA VAL A 109 20.23 -2.09 -4.46
C VAL A 109 18.71 -2.17 -4.68
N LEU A 110 18.24 -2.49 -5.88
CA LEU A 110 16.82 -2.67 -6.17
C LEU A 110 16.19 -3.82 -5.37
N GLU A 111 16.89 -4.94 -5.21
CA GLU A 111 16.43 -6.07 -4.40
C GLU A 111 16.20 -5.64 -2.94
N ARG A 112 17.16 -4.91 -2.36
CA ARG A 112 17.04 -4.36 -1.01
C ARG A 112 15.88 -3.38 -0.84
N TYR A 113 15.66 -2.51 -1.83
CA TYR A 113 14.47 -1.64 -1.85
C TYR A 113 13.17 -2.43 -2.01
N GLY A 114 13.18 -3.55 -2.72
CA GLY A 114 12.04 -4.47 -2.83
C GLY A 114 11.71 -5.14 -1.50
N ASP A 115 12.72 -5.66 -0.80
CA ASP A 115 12.57 -6.20 0.57
C ASP A 115 11.98 -5.15 1.52
N TYR A 116 12.58 -3.96 1.56
CA TYR A 116 12.09 -2.83 2.34
C TYR A 116 10.61 -2.55 2.07
N ALA A 117 10.23 -2.43 0.79
CA ALA A 117 8.90 -1.99 0.45
C ALA A 117 7.82 -3.06 0.69
N ARG A 118 8.18 -4.35 0.56
CA ARG A 118 7.30 -5.47 0.95
C ARG A 118 7.01 -5.48 2.44
N HIS A 119 8.03 -5.30 3.27
CA HIS A 119 7.89 -5.20 4.73
C HIS A 119 7.09 -3.94 5.13
N LEU A 120 7.40 -2.79 4.52
CA LEU A 120 6.68 -1.54 4.73
C LEU A 120 5.18 -1.68 4.37
N GLY A 121 4.89 -2.32 3.23
CA GLY A 121 3.52 -2.54 2.78
C GLY A 121 2.73 -3.47 3.70
N SER A 122 3.39 -4.51 4.26
CA SER A 122 2.78 -5.39 5.25
C SER A 122 2.48 -4.64 6.55
N ALA A 123 3.46 -3.90 7.09
CA ALA A 123 3.27 -3.09 8.29
C ALA A 123 2.13 -2.07 8.11
N PHE A 124 2.06 -1.40 6.96
CA PHE A 124 1.01 -0.43 6.66
C PHE A 124 -0.39 -1.04 6.76
N GLN A 125 -0.61 -2.21 6.14
CA GLN A 125 -1.94 -2.83 6.14
C GLN A 125 -2.30 -3.36 7.53
N ILE A 126 -1.34 -3.95 8.26
CA ILE A 126 -1.58 -4.42 9.63
C ILE A 126 -2.01 -3.26 10.53
N VAL A 127 -1.33 -2.10 10.42
CA VAL A 127 -1.71 -0.90 11.18
C VAL A 127 -3.06 -0.35 10.74
N ASP A 128 -3.38 -0.34 9.44
CA ASP A 128 -4.70 0.09 8.96
C ASP A 128 -5.83 -0.80 9.53
N ASP A 129 -5.62 -2.11 9.58
CA ASP A 129 -6.56 -3.07 10.17
C ASP A 129 -6.73 -2.86 11.68
N ILE A 130 -5.65 -2.54 12.41
CA ILE A 130 -5.70 -2.20 13.84
C ILE A 130 -6.49 -0.89 14.04
N LEU A 131 -6.15 0.15 13.27
CA LEU A 131 -6.78 1.46 13.41
C LEU A 131 -8.28 1.40 13.09
N ASP A 132 -8.72 0.56 12.15
CA ASP A 132 -10.14 0.39 11.79
C ASP A 132 -11.00 -0.11 12.96
N VAL A 133 -10.40 -0.86 13.90
CA VAL A 133 -11.10 -1.39 15.08
C VAL A 133 -10.88 -0.57 16.35
N THR A 134 -9.75 0.15 16.48
CA THR A 134 -9.41 0.88 17.71
C THR A 134 -9.77 2.37 17.69
N SER A 135 -9.95 2.96 16.51
CA SER A 135 -10.05 4.43 16.36
C SER A 135 -11.50 4.88 16.15
N THR A 136 -11.76 6.15 16.44
CA THR A 136 -13.07 6.78 16.22
C THR A 136 -13.29 7.16 14.74
N ALA A 137 -14.55 7.44 14.37
CA ALA A 137 -14.92 7.85 13.02
C ALA A 137 -14.32 9.22 12.64
N GLU A 138 -14.23 10.13 13.61
CA GLU A 138 -13.60 11.43 13.42
C GLU A 138 -12.11 11.32 13.15
N GLU A 139 -11.41 10.40 13.84
CA GLU A 139 -9.97 10.17 13.68
C GLU A 139 -9.66 9.51 12.33
N LEU A 140 -10.39 8.46 11.94
CA LEU A 140 -10.12 7.72 10.70
C LEU A 140 -10.51 8.48 9.41
N GLY A 141 -11.42 9.46 9.51
CA GLY A 141 -12.01 10.13 8.35
C GLY A 141 -12.77 9.17 7.39
N LYS A 142 -13.05 7.95 7.85
CA LYS A 142 -13.89 6.88 7.27
C LYS A 142 -14.74 6.28 8.39
N THR A 143 -15.80 5.54 8.03
CA THR A 143 -16.66 4.83 8.99
C THR A 143 -15.87 3.67 9.63
N PRO A 144 -15.65 3.64 10.97
CA PRO A 144 -14.98 2.54 11.67
C PRO A 144 -15.85 1.28 11.68
N GLY A 145 -15.24 0.10 11.89
CA GLY A 145 -15.96 -1.17 12.00
C GLY A 145 -16.62 -1.65 10.72
N LYS A 146 -16.36 -0.97 9.59
CA LYS A 146 -16.92 -1.32 8.29
C LYS A 146 -16.46 -2.71 7.85
N ASP A 147 -15.25 -3.11 8.22
CA ASP A 147 -14.74 -4.43 7.88
C ASP A 147 -15.48 -5.54 8.63
N GLU A 148 -15.87 -5.32 9.90
CA GLU A 148 -16.70 -6.26 10.67
C GLU A 148 -18.14 -6.32 10.11
N GLU A 149 -18.74 -5.18 9.77
CA GLU A 149 -20.07 -5.12 9.12
C GLU A 149 -20.11 -5.81 7.75
N GLN A 150 -18.97 -5.85 7.05
CA GLN A 150 -18.84 -6.47 5.72
C GLN A 150 -18.31 -7.90 5.78
N GLY A 151 -18.09 -8.46 6.98
CA GLY A 151 -17.53 -9.82 7.15
C GLY A 151 -16.13 -9.96 6.56
N LYS A 152 -15.36 -8.87 6.48
CA LYS A 152 -14.04 -8.86 5.86
C LYS A 152 -13.00 -9.52 6.74
N LEU A 153 -12.09 -10.21 6.09
CA LEU A 153 -10.98 -10.87 6.73
C LEU A 153 -9.78 -9.90 6.83
N THR A 154 -9.36 -9.60 8.06
CA THR A 154 -8.28 -8.66 8.38
C THR A 154 -7.24 -9.32 9.28
N HIS A 155 -6.08 -8.69 9.45
CA HIS A 155 -5.08 -9.21 10.39
C HIS A 155 -5.61 -9.25 11.83
N VAL A 156 -6.45 -8.29 12.20
CA VAL A 156 -7.08 -8.27 13.53
C VAL A 156 -8.06 -9.42 13.70
N THR A 157 -8.88 -9.73 12.70
CA THR A 157 -9.85 -10.83 12.83
C THR A 157 -9.17 -12.20 12.88
N VAL A 158 -8.01 -12.35 12.24
CA VAL A 158 -7.24 -13.62 12.24
C VAL A 158 -6.34 -13.78 13.46
N TYR A 159 -5.61 -12.74 13.85
CA TYR A 159 -4.55 -12.84 14.87
C TYR A 159 -4.90 -12.14 16.20
N GLY A 160 -5.89 -11.24 16.19
CA GLY A 160 -6.19 -10.34 17.31
C GLY A 160 -5.27 -9.13 17.35
N VAL A 161 -5.77 -8.03 17.95
CA VAL A 161 -5.10 -6.71 17.96
C VAL A 161 -3.67 -6.77 18.50
N LYS A 162 -3.45 -7.48 19.61
CA LYS A 162 -2.13 -7.57 20.24
C LYS A 162 -1.10 -8.23 19.32
N ALA A 163 -1.44 -9.39 18.77
CA ALA A 163 -0.52 -10.12 17.89
C ALA A 163 -0.31 -9.38 16.55
N ALA A 164 -1.35 -8.72 16.02
CA ALA A 164 -1.23 -7.84 14.88
C ALA A 164 -0.23 -6.69 15.17
N GLY A 165 -0.30 -6.05 16.33
CA GLY A 165 0.67 -5.02 16.73
C GLY A 165 2.12 -5.54 16.77
N GLU A 166 2.34 -6.71 17.37
CA GLU A 166 3.67 -7.35 17.38
C GLU A 166 4.17 -7.72 15.97
N MET A 167 3.26 -8.06 15.06
CA MET A 167 3.60 -8.29 13.65
C MET A 167 4.01 -6.99 12.95
N ALA A 168 3.27 -5.89 13.16
CA ALA A 168 3.61 -4.60 12.57
C ALA A 168 5.01 -4.12 12.98
N GLU A 169 5.37 -4.26 14.26
CA GLU A 169 6.70 -3.93 14.78
C GLU A 169 7.81 -4.76 14.13
N LYS A 170 7.57 -6.07 13.93
CA LYS A 170 8.52 -6.97 13.26
C LYS A 170 8.72 -6.58 11.80
N GLU A 171 7.64 -6.29 11.08
CA GLU A 171 7.70 -5.83 9.69
C GLU A 171 8.41 -4.47 9.59
N SER A 172 8.18 -3.55 10.54
CA SER A 172 8.91 -2.27 10.60
C SER A 172 10.41 -2.46 10.80
N ALA A 173 10.81 -3.32 11.74
CA ALA A 173 12.21 -3.63 11.99
C ALA A 173 12.89 -4.27 10.76
N ALA A 174 12.21 -5.23 10.11
CA ALA A 174 12.70 -5.89 8.90
C ALA A 174 12.84 -4.92 7.71
N ALA A 175 11.92 -3.96 7.57
CA ALA A 175 12.04 -2.91 6.57
C ALA A 175 13.34 -2.12 6.78
N LYS A 176 13.59 -1.62 7.99
CA LYS A 176 14.82 -0.87 8.31
C LYS A 176 16.09 -1.69 8.07
N GLU A 177 16.08 -2.96 8.47
CA GLU A 177 17.21 -3.88 8.23
C GLU A 177 17.52 -4.05 6.74
N ALA A 178 16.50 -4.12 5.88
CA ALA A 178 16.67 -4.23 4.43
C ALA A 178 17.48 -3.06 3.82
N LEU A 179 17.42 -1.85 4.40
CA LEU A 179 18.17 -0.67 3.94
C LEU A 179 19.38 -0.32 4.82
N ALA A 180 19.67 -1.10 5.86
CA ALA A 180 20.77 -0.83 6.79
C ALA A 180 22.13 -0.74 6.05
N GLY A 181 22.87 0.36 6.26
CA GLY A 181 24.15 0.60 5.59
C GLY A 181 24.06 0.98 4.11
N LEU A 182 22.85 1.07 3.54
CA LEU A 182 22.61 1.75 2.26
C LEU A 182 22.20 3.21 2.48
N LEU A 183 21.47 3.47 3.56
CA LEU A 183 21.00 4.79 3.97
C LEU A 183 21.47 5.11 5.41
N GLU A 184 21.57 6.40 5.71
CA GLU A 184 21.82 6.90 7.06
C GLU A 184 20.59 6.69 7.95
N GLU A 185 20.78 6.54 9.27
CA GLU A 185 19.70 6.25 10.22
C GLU A 185 18.62 7.35 10.27
N ASP A 186 18.96 8.58 9.92
CA ASP A 186 18.05 9.74 9.88
C ASP A 186 17.40 9.96 8.50
N ASP A 187 17.66 9.08 7.52
CA ASP A 187 17.00 9.14 6.22
C ASP A 187 15.49 8.92 6.35
N PHE A 188 14.71 9.63 5.52
CA PHE A 188 13.26 9.51 5.48
C PHE A 188 12.77 8.05 5.37
N LEU A 189 13.40 7.23 4.54
CA LEU A 189 13.02 5.83 4.37
C LEU A 189 13.40 4.96 5.58
N MET A 190 14.39 5.35 6.38
CA MET A 190 14.70 4.66 7.63
C MET A 190 13.71 5.03 8.75
N LEU A 191 13.19 6.25 8.74
CA LEU A 191 12.23 6.75 9.75
C LEU A 191 10.77 6.39 9.45
N LEU A 192 10.42 6.21 8.16
CA LEU A 192 9.04 5.97 7.73
C LEU A 192 8.40 4.70 8.35
N PRO A 193 9.09 3.54 8.46
CA PRO A 193 8.52 2.35 9.09
C PRO A 193 8.04 2.59 10.52
N ASP A 194 8.87 3.26 11.34
CA ASP A 194 8.53 3.54 12.74
C ASP A 194 7.39 4.55 12.85
N TYR A 195 7.39 5.58 11.99
CA TYR A 195 6.27 6.50 11.89
C TYR A 195 4.97 5.77 11.56
N LEU A 196 4.99 4.82 10.61
CA LEU A 196 3.78 4.10 10.21
C LEU A 196 3.19 3.25 11.33
N VAL A 197 4.03 2.57 12.13
CA VAL A 197 3.54 1.73 13.24
C VAL A 197 2.97 2.56 14.38
N HIS A 198 3.50 3.76 14.61
CA HIS A 198 3.10 4.64 15.71
C HIS A 198 2.13 5.75 15.30
N ARG A 199 1.70 5.80 14.03
CA ARG A 199 0.82 6.86 13.57
C ARG A 199 -0.51 6.80 14.32
N THR A 200 -0.86 7.91 14.92
CA THR A 200 -2.23 8.25 15.29
C THR A 200 -2.82 9.03 14.12
N CYS A 201 -4.07 8.75 13.73
CA CYS A 201 -4.67 9.27 12.50
C CYS A 201 -4.47 10.77 12.25
#